data_AF-A0A9E5GLH9-F1
#
_entry.id   AF-A0A9E5GLH9-F1
#
_cell.length_a   1.000
_cell.length_b   1.000
_cell.length_c   1.000
_cell.angle_alpha   90.00
_cell.angle_beta   90.00
_cell.angle_gamma   90.00
#
_symmetry.space_group_name_H-M   'P 1'
#
loop_
_entity.id
_entity.type
_entity.pdbx_description
1 polymer ?
#
loop_
_entity_poly.entity_id
_entity_poly.type
_entity_poly.pdbx_seq_one_letter_code
_entity_poly.pdbx_strand_id
1 'polypeptide(L)'
;STHLTSSNELMDELRLRLEEKAYNIAYGYYHRSQFSSAVTSFNAMLTDFPDSKHRENAMRVKAMAAFELAKKSIESKQAQRYKEAETAILEFMDAYTESSEIQAMKLLNEEVGAYLEKSA
;
A
#
# COMPACT_ATOMS: atom_id res chain seq x y z
N SER A 1 12.01 -12.98 -36.69
CA SER A 1 10.82 -12.57 -35.92
C SER A 1 10.58 -13.45 -34.70
N THR A 2 10.72 -14.79 -34.81
CA THR A 2 10.54 -15.77 -33.71
C THR A 2 11.41 -15.55 -32.47
N HIS A 3 12.67 -15.14 -32.61
CA HIS A 3 13.55 -14.85 -31.46
C HIS A 3 13.10 -13.63 -30.65
N LEU A 4 12.50 -12.61 -31.29
CA LEU A 4 12.02 -11.42 -30.60
C LEU A 4 10.75 -11.72 -29.80
N THR A 5 9.86 -12.54 -30.34
CA THR A 5 8.66 -13.00 -29.63
C THR A 5 9.04 -13.79 -28.37
N SER A 6 9.99 -14.72 -28.48
CA SER A 6 10.48 -15.50 -27.32
C SER A 6 11.21 -14.66 -26.28
N SER A 7 11.96 -13.62 -26.68
CA SER A 7 12.59 -12.69 -25.73
C SER A 7 11.56 -11.83 -24.99
N ASN A 8 10.50 -11.37 -25.67
CA ASN A 8 9.45 -10.58 -25.04
C ASN A 8 8.66 -11.40 -24.02
N GLU A 9 8.32 -12.66 -24.35
CA GLU A 9 7.66 -13.58 -23.41
C GLU A 9 8.49 -13.80 -22.14
N LEU A 10 9.80 -13.99 -22.28
CA LEU A 10 10.71 -14.14 -21.13
C LEU A 10 10.80 -12.85 -20.31
N MET A 11 10.82 -11.69 -20.96
CA MET A 11 10.82 -10.39 -20.27
C MET A 11 9.54 -10.20 -19.46
N ASP A 12 8.38 -10.56 -20.01
CA ASP A 12 7.10 -10.49 -19.32
C ASP A 12 7.07 -11.45 -18.11
N GLU A 13 7.55 -12.68 -18.26
CA GLU A 13 7.66 -13.63 -17.14
C GLU A 13 8.56 -13.08 -16.03
N LEU A 14 9.73 -12.54 -16.39
CA LEU A 14 10.65 -11.96 -15.42
C LEU A 14 10.03 -10.77 -14.70
N ARG A 15 9.29 -9.92 -15.40
CA ARG A 15 8.57 -8.79 -14.82
C ARG A 15 7.50 -9.27 -13.83
N LEU A 16 6.70 -10.26 -14.21
CA LEU A 16 5.69 -10.90 -13.35
C LEU A 16 6.32 -11.47 -12.06
N ARG A 17 7.49 -12.09 -12.16
CA ARG A 17 8.19 -12.64 -10.98
C ARG A 17 8.76 -11.54 -10.08
N LEU A 18 9.20 -10.43 -10.66
CA LEU A 18 9.70 -9.29 -9.90
C LEU A 18 8.58 -8.56 -9.15
N GLU A 19 7.41 -8.34 -9.77
CA GLU A 19 6.26 -7.74 -9.08
C GLU A 19 5.78 -8.62 -7.92
N GLU A 20 5.69 -9.94 -8.12
CA GLU A 20 5.23 -10.88 -7.10
C GLU A 20 6.21 -10.91 -5.93
N LYS A 21 7.51 -10.92 -6.22
CA LYS A 21 8.56 -10.83 -5.20
C LYS A 21 8.46 -9.52 -4.42
N ALA A 22 8.30 -8.39 -5.09
CA ALA A 22 8.19 -7.08 -4.44
C ALA A 22 6.97 -7.01 -3.52
N TYR A 23 5.82 -7.51 -4.00
CA TYR A 23 4.59 -7.61 -3.20
C TYR A 23 4.80 -8.48 -1.96
N ASN A 24 5.35 -9.68 -2.12
CA ASN A 24 5.56 -10.63 -1.02
C ASN A 24 6.54 -10.09 0.04
N ILE A 25 7.57 -9.35 -0.36
CA ILE A 25 8.48 -8.68 0.58
C ILE A 25 7.73 -7.62 1.39
N ALA A 26 6.98 -6.74 0.73
CA ALA A 26 6.23 -5.68 1.39
C ALA A 26 5.16 -6.24 2.33
N TYR A 27 4.41 -7.25 1.87
CA TYR A 27 3.42 -7.96 2.66
C TYR A 27 4.05 -8.70 3.85
N GLY A 28 5.23 -9.31 3.66
CA GLY A 28 5.98 -9.96 4.72
C GLY A 28 6.41 -8.99 5.83
N TYR A 29 6.70 -7.73 5.50
CA TYR A 29 6.92 -6.70 6.52
C TYR A 29 5.65 -6.38 7.29
N TYR A 30 4.53 -6.22 6.58
CA TYR A 30 3.23 -5.96 7.21
C TYR A 30 2.83 -7.10 8.16
N HIS A 31 2.92 -8.35 7.70
CA HIS A 31 2.59 -9.53 8.50
C HIS A 31 3.44 -9.63 9.79
N ARG A 32 4.70 -9.20 9.72
CA ARG A 32 5.62 -9.13 10.87
C ARG A 32 5.48 -7.85 11.70
N SER A 33 4.42 -7.06 11.50
CA SER A 33 4.18 -5.76 12.15
C SER A 33 5.31 -4.73 11.98
N GLN A 34 6.14 -4.88 10.94
CA GLN A 34 7.17 -3.91 10.58
C GLN A 34 6.59 -2.84 9.66
N PHE A 35 5.66 -2.05 10.19
CA PHE A 35 4.79 -1.18 9.39
C PHE A 35 5.54 -0.10 8.60
N SER A 36 6.57 0.51 9.19
CA SER A 36 7.40 1.50 8.47
C SER A 36 8.08 0.89 7.23
N SER A 37 8.62 -0.32 7.37
CA SER A 37 9.23 -1.06 6.27
C SER A 37 8.18 -1.48 5.24
N ALA A 38 7.00 -1.91 5.69
CA ALA A 38 5.90 -2.27 4.82
C ALA A 38 5.46 -1.10 3.94
N VAL A 39 5.20 0.08 4.53
CA VAL A 39 4.83 1.30 3.78
C VAL A 39 5.90 1.64 2.75
N THR A 40 7.18 1.60 3.14
CA THR A 40 8.30 1.90 2.24
C THR A 40 8.39 0.91 1.08
N SER A 41 8.28 -0.39 1.36
CA SER A 41 8.35 -1.44 0.33
C SER A 41 7.14 -1.44 -0.59
N PHE A 42 5.92 -1.15 -0.09
CA PHE A 42 4.75 -0.99 -0.95
C PHE A 42 4.86 0.24 -1.84
N ASN A 43 5.39 1.37 -1.33
CA ASN A 43 5.66 2.54 -2.18
C ASN A 43 6.63 2.21 -3.32
N ALA A 44 7.71 1.49 -3.02
CA ALA A 44 8.67 1.06 -4.05
C ALA A 44 8.00 0.15 -5.09
N MET A 45 7.25 -0.87 -4.64
CA MET A 45 6.51 -1.76 -5.53
C MET A 45 5.52 -1.01 -6.43
N LEU A 46 4.73 -0.09 -5.88
CA LEU A 46 3.74 0.69 -6.64
C LEU A 46 4.39 1.66 -7.63
N THR A 47 5.63 2.09 -7.35
CA THR A 47 6.42 2.93 -8.26
C THR A 47 7.02 2.12 -9.40
N ASP A 48 7.60 0.95 -9.08
CA ASP A 48 8.27 0.09 -10.06
C ASP A 48 7.26 -0.69 -10.94
N PHE A 49 6.09 -1.02 -10.39
CA PHE A 49 5.05 -1.83 -11.04
C PHE A 49 3.66 -1.17 -10.92
N PRO A 50 3.45 0.01 -11.51
CA PRO A 50 2.20 0.77 -11.38
C PRO A 50 0.99 0.12 -12.09
N ASP A 51 1.23 -0.86 -12.95
CA ASP A 51 0.25 -1.66 -13.69
C ASP A 51 0.08 -3.08 -13.10
N SER A 52 0.72 -3.37 -11.96
CA SER A 52 0.66 -4.69 -11.34
C SER A 52 -0.77 -5.09 -11.01
N LYS A 53 -1.10 -6.37 -11.24
CA LYS A 53 -2.35 -6.98 -10.75
C LYS A 53 -2.50 -6.88 -9.22
N HIS A 54 -1.39 -6.73 -8.51
CA HIS A 54 -1.37 -6.60 -7.06
C HIS A 54 -1.60 -5.16 -6.57
N ARG A 55 -1.69 -4.17 -7.47
CA ARG A 55 -1.72 -2.74 -7.13
C ARG A 55 -2.82 -2.39 -6.13
N GLU A 56 -4.04 -2.88 -6.35
CA GLU A 56 -5.18 -2.61 -5.46
C GLU A 56 -4.89 -3.09 -4.04
N ASN A 57 -4.50 -4.36 -3.91
CA ASN A 57 -4.21 -4.94 -2.61
C ASN A 57 -2.97 -4.29 -1.96
N ALA A 58 -1.95 -3.94 -2.75
CA ALA A 58 -0.77 -3.23 -2.28
C ALA A 58 -1.12 -1.85 -1.70
N MET A 59 -1.96 -1.07 -2.37
CA MET A 59 -2.43 0.23 -1.87
C MET A 59 -3.25 0.08 -0.58
N ARG A 60 -4.14 -0.91 -0.54
CA ARG A 60 -4.94 -1.22 0.66
C ARG A 60 -4.05 -1.59 1.85
N VAL A 61 -3.14 -2.53 1.69
CA VAL A 61 -2.25 -2.98 2.78
C VAL A 61 -1.26 -1.88 3.17
N LYS A 62 -0.78 -1.06 2.22
CA LYS A 62 0.03 0.14 2.50
C LYS A 62 -0.72 1.09 3.45
N ALA A 63 -1.97 1.40 3.16
CA ALA A 63 -2.79 2.29 3.97
C ALA A 63 -3.04 1.70 5.38
N MET A 64 -3.38 0.41 5.47
CA MET A 64 -3.50 -0.30 6.76
C MET A 64 -2.18 -0.26 7.55
N ALA A 65 -1.05 -0.46 6.88
CA ALA A 65 0.27 -0.37 7.50
C ALA A 65 0.57 1.06 7.99
N ALA A 66 0.26 2.09 7.20
CA ALA A 66 0.44 3.48 7.58
C ALA A 66 -0.40 3.84 8.82
N PHE A 67 -1.66 3.37 8.86
CA PHE A 67 -2.52 3.53 10.03
C PHE A 67 -1.96 2.84 11.28
N GLU A 68 -1.56 1.57 11.18
CA GLU A 68 -0.97 0.83 12.30
C GLU A 68 0.35 1.46 12.78
N LEU A 69 1.14 1.99 11.85
CA LEU A 69 2.34 2.76 12.16
C LEU A 69 1.98 4.01 12.96
N ALA A 70 0.98 4.78 12.52
CA ALA A 70 0.51 5.98 13.22
C ALA A 70 0.06 5.64 14.63
N LYS A 71 -0.83 4.65 14.78
CA LYS A 71 -1.37 4.21 16.07
C LYS A 71 -0.31 3.79 17.09
N LYS A 72 0.76 3.10 16.63
CA LYS A 72 1.87 2.63 17.49
C LYS A 72 2.99 3.66 17.66
N SER A 73 2.82 4.88 17.15
CA SER A 73 3.82 5.94 17.27
C SER A 73 3.76 6.65 18.61
N ILE A 74 4.86 7.31 18.97
CA ILE A 74 4.87 8.31 20.04
C ILE A 74 4.04 9.52 19.63
N GLU A 75 3.43 10.19 20.61
CA GLU A 75 2.52 11.33 20.45
C GLU A 75 3.06 12.39 19.48
N SER A 76 4.33 12.79 19.64
CA SER A 76 4.97 13.80 18.78
C SER A 76 5.06 13.43 17.29
N LYS A 77 4.85 12.16 16.94
CA LYS A 77 4.84 11.65 15.56
C LYS A 77 3.47 11.18 15.09
N GLN A 78 2.52 11.00 16.01
CA GLN A 78 1.21 10.41 15.69
C GLN A 78 0.45 11.29 14.71
N ALA A 79 0.27 12.58 14.99
CA ALA A 79 -0.50 13.49 14.13
C ALA A 79 -0.01 13.49 12.67
N GLN A 80 1.30 13.56 12.46
CA GLN A 80 1.88 13.52 11.11
C GLN A 80 1.65 12.17 10.42
N ARG A 81 1.83 11.06 11.13
CA ARG A 81 1.64 9.71 10.57
C ARG A 81 0.17 9.39 10.31
N TYR A 82 -0.75 9.94 11.10
CA TYR A 82 -2.18 9.83 10.83
C TYR A 82 -2.57 10.59 9.56
N LYS A 83 -1.99 11.76 9.29
CA LYS A 83 -2.17 12.46 8.00
C LYS A 83 -1.61 11.66 6.81
N GLU A 84 -0.47 11.01 6.99
CA GLU A 84 0.10 10.10 5.98
C GLU A 84 -0.80 8.88 5.73
N ALA A 85 -1.41 8.33 6.79
CA ALA A 85 -2.39 7.25 6.68
C ALA A 85 -3.66 7.71 5.97
N GLU A 86 -4.22 8.87 6.35
CA GLU A 86 -5.37 9.50 5.68
C GLU A 86 -5.12 9.64 4.18
N THR A 87 -3.96 10.19 3.81
CA THR A 87 -3.57 10.35 2.40
C THR A 87 -3.58 9.01 1.67
N ALA A 88 -2.97 7.97 2.25
CA ALA A 88 -2.93 6.64 1.64
C ALA A 88 -4.32 5.98 1.52
N ILE A 89 -5.22 6.25 2.47
CA ILE A 89 -6.61 5.75 2.46
C ILE A 89 -7.40 6.44 1.34
N LEU A 90 -7.31 7.77 1.26
CA LEU A 90 -7.98 8.56 0.21
C LEU A 90 -7.46 8.18 -1.18
N GLU A 91 -6.15 8.02 -1.35
CA GLU A 91 -5.55 7.53 -2.61
C GLU A 91 -6.15 6.18 -3.05
N PHE A 92 -6.37 5.25 -2.11
CA PHE A 92 -7.03 3.98 -2.42
C PHE A 92 -8.50 4.18 -2.79
N MET A 93 -9.23 4.96 -1.98
CA MET A 93 -10.66 5.19 -2.18
C MET A 93 -10.96 5.86 -3.52
N ASP A 94 -10.12 6.80 -3.94
CA ASP A 94 -10.22 7.49 -5.22
C ASP A 94 -9.87 6.56 -6.39
N ALA A 95 -8.86 5.69 -6.23
CA ALA A 95 -8.42 4.78 -7.27
C ALA A 95 -9.35 3.57 -7.46
N TYR A 96 -10.07 3.13 -6.43
CA TYR A 96 -10.80 1.86 -6.40
C TYR A 96 -12.21 1.97 -5.82
N THR A 97 -13.00 2.91 -6.33
CA THR A 97 -14.35 3.24 -5.81
C THR A 97 -15.34 2.07 -5.76
N GLU A 98 -15.15 1.03 -6.58
CA GLU A 98 -16.00 -0.17 -6.66
C GLU A 98 -15.39 -1.40 -5.95
N SER A 99 -14.24 -1.25 -5.27
CA SER A 99 -13.62 -2.36 -4.55
C SER A 99 -14.50 -2.87 -3.42
N SER A 100 -14.49 -4.18 -3.20
CA SER A 100 -15.14 -4.82 -2.04
C SER A 100 -14.62 -4.30 -0.71
N GLU A 101 -13.41 -3.71 -0.70
CA GLU A 101 -12.72 -3.21 0.49
C GLU A 101 -13.04 -1.74 0.78
N ILE A 102 -13.80 -1.05 -0.08
CA ILE A 102 -14.10 0.39 0.09
C ILE A 102 -14.77 0.71 1.41
N GLN A 103 -15.71 -0.12 1.84
CA GLN A 103 -16.40 0.13 3.10
C GLN A 103 -15.44 0.03 4.30
N ALA A 104 -14.49 -0.90 4.27
CA ALA A 104 -13.47 -1.01 5.32
C ALA A 104 -12.55 0.22 5.33
N MET A 105 -12.18 0.74 4.15
CA MET A 105 -11.32 1.91 4.02
C MET A 105 -12.02 3.20 4.47
N LYS A 106 -13.33 3.34 4.23
CA LYS A 106 -14.15 4.44 4.77
C LYS A 106 -14.15 4.45 6.29
N LEU A 107 -14.39 3.30 6.91
CA LEU A 107 -14.38 3.17 8.37
C LEU A 107 -12.99 3.49 8.94
N LEU A 108 -11.92 3.06 8.25
CA LEU A 108 -10.56 3.41 8.64
C LEU A 108 -10.32 4.92 8.55
N ASN A 109 -10.83 5.59 7.51
CA ASN A 109 -10.74 7.04 7.34
C ASN A 109 -11.47 7.80 8.45
N GLU A 110 -12.65 7.32 8.87
CA GLU A 110 -13.40 7.89 9.99
C GLU A 110 -12.62 7.79 11.31
N GLU A 111 -11.95 6.66 11.57
CA GLU A 111 -11.08 6.51 12.76
C GLU A 111 -9.88 7.47 12.73
N VAL A 112 -9.26 7.64 11.56
CA VAL A 112 -8.17 8.61 11.37
C VAL A 112 -8.65 10.04 11.60
N GLY A 113 -9.79 10.42 11.01
CA GLY A 113 -10.39 11.76 11.19
C GLY A 113 -10.71 12.06 12.65
N ALA A 114 -11.34 11.10 13.35
CA ALA A 114 -11.65 11.24 14.77
C ALA A 114 -10.40 11.39 15.66
N TYR A 115 -9.26 10.80 15.29
CA TYR A 115 -8.00 11.04 15.96
C TYR A 115 -7.48 12.45 15.68
N LEU A 116 -7.46 12.85 14.40
CA LEU A 116 -6.92 14.16 13.99
C LEU A 116 -7.69 15.33 14.61
N GLU A 117 -9.02 15.24 14.69
CA GLU A 117 -9.88 16.24 15.35
C GLU A 117 -9.59 16.39 16.85
N LYS A 118 -9.27 15.29 17.54
CA LYS A 118 -8.91 15.32 18.98
C LYS A 118 -7.51 15.85 19.23
N SER A 119 -6.64 15.76 18.24
CA SER A 119 -5.24 16.19 18.31
C SER A 119 -5.01 17.64 17.83
N ALA A 120 -6.06 18.28 17.30
CA ALA A 120 -6.07 19.68 16.87
C ALA A 120 -6.34 20.63 18.03
#